data_AF-A0A7K2QKD5-F1
#
_entry.id   AF-A0A7K2QKD5-F1
#
_cell.length_a   1.000
_cell.length_b   1.000
_cell.length_c   1.000
_cell.angle_alpha   90.00
_cell.angle_beta   90.00
_cell.angle_gamma   90.00
#
_symmetry.space_group_name_H-M   'P 1'
#
loop_
_entity.id
_entity.type
_entity.pdbx_description
1 polymer ?
#
loop_
_entity_poly.entity_id
_entity_poly.type
_entity_poly.pdbx_seq_one_letter_code
_entity_poly.pdbx_strand_id
1 'polypeptide(L)'
;FSSVAGVLGNPGQGNYAAGNAFLDALAAHRRAEGLPGQSLAWGLWATEGDGGSVSGDGMAQELNGTDLQRMRRSGIGALSAADGLAL
;
A
#
# COMPACT_ATOMS: atom_id res chain seq x y z
N PHE A 1 3.35 8.08 -4.43
CA PHE A 1 2.95 7.11 -3.41
C PHE A 1 2.21 5.99 -4.12
N SER A 2 2.75 4.78 -4.05
CA SER A 2 2.18 3.56 -4.62
C SER A 2 1.78 2.62 -3.46
N SER A 3 1.33 1.41 -3.78
CA SER A 3 0.89 0.39 -2.83
C SER A 3 1.48 -0.96 -3.17
N VAL A 4 1.79 -1.77 -2.15
CA VAL A 4 2.19 -3.17 -2.30
C VAL A 4 1.14 -3.99 -3.07
N ALA A 5 -0.12 -3.54 -3.12
CA ALA A 5 -1.17 -4.14 -3.95
C ALA A 5 -0.84 -4.11 -5.45
N GLY A 6 -0.06 -3.13 -5.93
CA GLY A 6 0.43 -3.09 -7.32
C GLY A 6 1.49 -4.15 -7.63
N VAL A 7 2.13 -4.72 -6.61
CA VAL A 7 3.21 -5.70 -6.73
C VAL A 7 2.70 -7.12 -6.44
N LEU A 8 1.99 -7.31 -5.32
CA LEU A 8 1.51 -8.63 -4.88
C LEU A 8 0.10 -8.95 -5.39
N GLY A 9 -0.64 -7.93 -5.85
CA GLY A 9 -2.06 -8.05 -6.11
C GLY A 9 -2.88 -8.17 -4.82
N ASN A 10 -4.15 -7.77 -4.90
CA ASN A 10 -5.12 -8.06 -3.85
C ASN A 10 -6.48 -8.36 -4.49
N PRO A 11 -7.09 -9.54 -4.24
CA PRO A 11 -8.40 -9.87 -4.76
C PRO A 11 -9.42 -8.76 -4.46
N GLY A 12 -10.20 -8.35 -5.46
CA GLY A 12 -11.15 -7.25 -5.33
C GLY A 12 -10.58 -5.85 -5.62
N GLN A 13 -9.25 -5.70 -5.75
CA GLN A 13 -8.58 -4.41 -5.96
C GLN A 13 -7.83 -4.32 -7.31
N GLY A 14 -8.37 -4.94 -8.37
CA GLY A 14 -7.70 -4.98 -9.68
C GLY A 14 -7.40 -3.59 -10.27
N ASN A 15 -8.37 -2.66 -10.22
CA ASN A 15 -8.19 -1.29 -10.71
C ASN A 15 -7.15 -0.53 -9.89
N TYR A 16 -7.17 -0.71 -8.56
CA TYR A 16 -6.24 -0.10 -7.64
C TYR A 16 -4.81 -0.64 -7.85
N ALA A 17 -4.65 -1.95 -8.00
CA ALA A 17 -3.37 -2.58 -8.31
C ALA A 17 -2.78 -2.06 -9.63
N ALA A 18 -3.60 -1.96 -10.68
CA ALA A 18 -3.18 -1.42 -11.97
C ALA A 18 -2.70 0.04 -11.88
N GLY A 19 -3.42 0.88 -11.14
CA GLY A 19 -3.02 2.27 -10.92
C GLY A 19 -1.67 2.39 -10.19
N ASN A 20 -1.45 1.56 -9.17
CA ASN A 20 -0.19 1.56 -8.43
C ASN A 20 0.99 1.00 -9.25
N ALA A 21 0.76 -0.06 -10.03
CA ALA A 21 1.75 -0.58 -10.98
C ALA A 21 2.14 0.46 -12.04
N PHE A 22 1.19 1.27 -12.50
CA PHE A 22 1.49 2.40 -13.39
C PHE A 22 2.39 3.45 -12.73
N LEU A 23 2.15 3.82 -11.46
CA LEU A 23 3.00 4.78 -10.75
C LEU A 23 4.44 4.26 -10.61
N ASP A 24 4.61 2.97 -10.34
CA ASP A 24 5.92 2.32 -10.25
C ASP A 24 6.64 2.34 -11.61
N ALA A 25 5.93 2.00 -12.68
CA ALA A 25 6.45 2.06 -14.04
C ALA A 25 6.80 3.50 -14.47
N LEU A 26 5.98 4.49 -14.11
CA LEU A 26 6.23 5.91 -14.42
C LEU A 26 7.49 6.41 -13.72
N ALA A 27 7.69 6.07 -12.45
CA ALA A 27 8.90 6.45 -11.73
C ALA A 27 10.16 5.81 -12.35
N ALA A 28 10.06 4.54 -12.78
CA ALA A 28 11.16 3.88 -13.50
C ALA A 28 11.44 4.52 -14.86
N HIS A 29 10.39 4.84 -15.64
CA HIS A 29 10.51 5.50 -16.93
C HIS A 29 11.18 6.88 -16.80
N ARG A 30 10.75 7.71 -15.83
CA ARG A 30 11.38 9.01 -15.57
C ARG A 30 12.87 8.89 -15.25
N ARG A 31 13.26 7.93 -14.42
CA ARG A 31 14.67 7.69 -14.10
C ARG A 31 15.47 7.25 -15.33
N ALA A 32 14.89 6.45 -16.22
CA ALA A 32 15.52 6.05 -17.48
C ALA A 32 15.76 7.25 -18.42
N GLU A 33 14.94 8.30 -18.32
CA GLU A 33 15.11 9.56 -19.05
C GLU A 33 16.02 10.59 -18.32
N GLY A 34 16.67 10.20 -17.21
CA GLY A 34 17.50 11.10 -16.41
C GLY A 34 16.69 12.10 -15.58
N LEU A 35 15.37 11.92 -15.47
CA LEU A 35 14.50 12.77 -14.67
C LEU A 35 14.32 12.20 -13.25
N PRO A 36 14.13 13.06 -12.23
CA PRO A 36 13.79 12.60 -10.89
C PRO A 36 12.46 11.84 -10.85
N GLY A 37 12.44 10.66 -10.22
CA GLY A 37 11.24 9.86 -10.06
C GLY A 37 11.36 8.86 -8.90
N GLN A 38 10.45 8.97 -7.92
CA GLN A 38 10.35 8.06 -6.78
C GLN A 38 8.92 7.52 -6.69
N SER A 39 8.80 6.20 -6.56
CA SER A 39 7.56 5.54 -6.17
C SER A 39 7.87 4.66 -4.97
N LEU A 40 7.00 4.69 -3.96
CA LEU A 40 7.12 3.92 -2.73
C LEU A 40 5.86 3.08 -2.60
N ALA A 41 5.99 1.76 -2.68
CA ALA A 41 4.89 0.81 -2.62
C ALA A 41 4.55 0.51 -1.14
N TRP A 42 3.68 1.30 -0.55
CA TRP A 42 3.34 1.20 0.86
C TRP A 42 2.47 -0.01 1.17
N GLY A 43 2.69 -0.60 2.36
CA GLY A 43 1.78 -1.55 2.97
C GLY A 43 0.60 -0.86 3.66
N LEU A 44 -0.12 -1.62 4.48
CA LEU A 44 -1.20 -1.10 5.31
C LEU A 44 -0.64 -0.18 6.41
N TRP A 45 -1.29 0.94 6.68
CA TRP A 45 -0.96 1.84 7.79
C TRP A 45 -1.98 1.64 8.92
N ALA A 46 -1.51 1.61 10.16
CA ALA A 46 -2.35 1.62 11.34
C ALA A 46 -2.89 3.04 11.56
N THR A 47 -4.18 3.16 11.87
CA THR A 47 -4.78 4.44 12.23
C THR A 47 -5.03 4.51 13.73
N GLU A 48 -4.80 5.69 14.30
CA GLU A 48 -4.96 5.90 15.74
C GLU A 48 -6.45 5.96 16.08
N GLY A 49 -7.01 4.92 16.72
CA GLY A 49 -8.38 5.00 17.22
C GLY A 49 -9.04 3.73 17.76
N ASP A 50 -8.62 2.52 17.39
CA ASP A 50 -9.47 1.33 17.60
C ASP A 50 -8.88 0.24 18.51
N GLY A 51 -8.08 0.58 19.52
CA GLY A 51 -7.77 -0.37 20.61
C GLY A 51 -7.16 -1.71 20.17
N GLY A 52 -6.45 -1.75 19.03
CA GLY A 52 -5.84 -2.96 18.47
C GLY A 52 -6.66 -3.65 17.37
N SER A 53 -7.82 -3.11 17.01
CA SER A 53 -8.43 -3.40 15.71
C SER A 53 -7.55 -2.74 14.62
N VAL A 54 -7.77 -3.08 13.35
CA VAL A 54 -7.12 -2.40 12.24
C VAL A 54 -8.26 -2.00 11.34
N SER A 55 -8.57 -0.71 11.33
CA SER A 55 -9.53 -0.12 10.42
C SER A 55 -8.74 0.48 9.26
N GLY A 56 -9.10 0.12 8.03
CA GLY A 56 -8.45 0.71 6.86
C GLY A 56 -8.95 2.13 6.67
N ASP A 57 -8.13 3.15 6.97
CA ASP A 57 -8.40 4.52 6.54
C ASP A 57 -7.56 4.88 5.30
N GLY A 58 -7.98 5.92 4.58
CA GLY A 58 -7.29 6.40 3.39
C GLY A 58 -7.20 5.34 2.27
N MET A 59 -5.99 5.07 1.79
CA MET A 59 -5.73 4.11 0.70
C MET A 59 -6.17 2.67 1.01
N ALA A 60 -6.38 2.34 2.30
CA ALA A 60 -6.85 1.05 2.78
C ALA A 60 -8.37 1.00 2.99
N GLN A 61 -9.11 2.08 2.73
CA GLN A 61 -10.55 2.18 2.99
C GLN A 61 -11.39 1.16 2.22
N GLU A 62 -10.91 0.70 1.06
CA GLU A 62 -11.58 -0.36 0.30
C GLU A 62 -11.32 -1.78 0.84
N LEU A 63 -10.40 -1.95 1.80
CA LEU A 63 -10.15 -3.24 2.44
C LEU A 63 -11.24 -3.52 3.47
N ASN A 64 -12.03 -4.57 3.23
CA ASN A 64 -12.95 -5.07 4.26
C ASN A 64 -12.20 -5.97 5.26
N GLY A 65 -12.88 -6.34 6.35
CA GLY A 65 -12.29 -7.18 7.41
C GLY A 65 -11.73 -8.53 6.93
N THR A 66 -12.27 -9.10 5.85
CA THR A 66 -11.76 -10.35 5.26
C THR A 66 -10.41 -10.13 4.58
N ASP A 67 -10.25 -9.02 3.87
CA ASP A 67 -8.99 -8.67 3.21
C ASP A 67 -7.89 -8.40 4.24
N LEU A 68 -8.22 -7.68 5.31
CA LEU A 68 -7.30 -7.42 6.43
C LEU A 68 -6.85 -8.71 7.13
N GLN A 69 -7.77 -9.66 7.37
CA GLN A 69 -7.42 -10.97 7.92
C GLN A 69 -6.56 -11.80 6.96
N ARG A 70 -6.77 -11.69 5.65
CA ARG A 70 -5.92 -12.36 4.65
C ARG A 70 -4.49 -11.78 4.69
N MET A 71 -4.36 -10.45 4.72
CA MET A 71 -3.06 -9.77 4.81
C MET A 71 -2.30 -10.13 6.10
N ARG A 72 -2.99 -10.16 7.25
CA ARG A 72 -2.41 -10.62 8.52
C ARG A 72 -1.91 -12.06 8.44
N ARG A 73 -2.68 -12.97 7.83
CA ARG A 73 -2.27 -14.38 7.64
C ARG A 73 -1.10 -14.54 6.67
N SER A 74 -0.92 -13.63 5.73
CA SER A 74 0.26 -13.61 4.85
C SER A 74 1.47 -12.90 5.46
N GLY A 75 1.44 -12.58 6.76
CA GLY A 75 2.55 -11.93 7.47
C GLY A 75 2.66 -10.42 7.21
N ILE A 76 1.68 -9.81 6.53
CA ILE A 76 1.66 -8.37 6.26
C ILE A 76 0.92 -7.68 7.41
N GLY A 77 1.70 -7.11 8.33
CA GLY A 77 1.21 -6.26 9.41
C GLY A 77 0.97 -4.81 8.95
N ALA A 78 0.22 -4.06 9.75
CA ALA A 78 0.07 -2.63 9.55
C ALA A 78 1.31 -1.90 10.10
N LEU A 79 1.86 -0.94 9.33
CA LEU A 79 2.91 -0.03 9.81
C LEU A 79 2.31 1.01 10.75
N SER A 80 3.00 1.31 11.84
CA SER A 80 2.71 2.52 12.60
C SER A 80 3.09 3.76 11.79
N ALA A 81 2.49 4.91 12.09
CA ALA A 81 2.86 6.17 11.43
C ALA A 81 4.33 6.54 11.69
N ALA A 82 4.84 6.25 12.90
CA ALA A 82 6.23 6.49 13.26
C ALA A 82 7.19 5.64 12.42
N ASP A 83 6.91 4.34 12.27
CA ASP A 83 7.75 3.44 11.47
C ASP A 83 7.68 3.80 9.98
N GLY A 84 6.48 4.15 9.49
CA GLY A 84 6.27 4.51 8.08
C GLY A 84 6.98 5.79 7.67
N LEU A 85 7.04 6.80 8.55
CA LEU A 85 7.71 8.07 8.30
C LEU A 85 9.24 8.03 8.48
N ALA A 86 9.77 6.96 9.08
CA ALA A 86 11.20 6.77 9.28
C ALA A 86 11.92 6.10 8.08
N LEU A 87 11.15 5.65 7.07
CA LEU A 87 11.62 5.00 5.84
C LEU A 87 11.90 6.02 4.72
#